data_AF-A0A971N1G1-F1
#
_entry.id   AF-A0A971N1G1-F1
#
_cell.length_a   1.000
_cell.length_b   1.000
_cell.length_c   1.000
_cell.angle_alpha   90.00
_cell.angle_beta   90.00
_cell.angle_gamma   90.00
#
_symmetry.space_group_name_H-M   'P 1'
#
loop_
_entity.id
_entity.type
_entity.pdbx_description
1 polymer ?
#
loop_
_entity_poly.entity_id
_entity_poly.type
_entity_poly.pdbx_seq_one_letter_code
_entity_poly.pdbx_strand_id
1 'polypeptide(L)'
;MLNPGLYEQVINNEIDSKLSEISAARQATSPIDKAEASKVLTQYLTDVVQKGLDNLIDKGGKLSDQVELSNRIIETIRQMTEESEFAAWSVDEKAQQLFALLGE
;
A
#
# COMPACT_ATOMS: atom_id res chain seq x y z
N MET A 1 12.04 19.90 1.16
CA MET A 1 11.19 20.72 0.28
C MET A 1 10.77 19.88 -0.93
N LEU A 2 9.56 20.06 -1.44
CA LEU A 2 9.18 19.49 -2.75
C LEU A 2 9.93 20.23 -3.86
N ASN A 3 10.38 19.51 -4.88
CA ASN A 3 11.11 20.09 -6.01
C ASN A 3 10.13 20.41 -7.15
N PRO A 4 10.40 21.41 -8.00
CA PRO A 4 9.60 21.61 -9.20
C PRO A 4 9.66 20.37 -10.10
N GLY A 5 8.50 19.88 -10.57
CA GLY A 5 8.41 18.70 -11.42
C GLY A 5 6.98 18.21 -11.59
N LEU A 6 6.81 17.20 -12.46
CA LEU A 6 5.55 16.50 -12.62
C LEU A 6 5.44 15.42 -11.53
N TYR A 7 4.29 15.39 -10.85
CA TYR A 7 3.99 14.44 -9.81
C TYR A 7 2.71 13.70 -10.16
N GLU A 8 2.75 12.37 -10.15
CA GLU A 8 1.59 11.48 -10.31
C GLU A 8 1.40 10.68 -9.01
N GLN A 9 1.32 11.36 -7.87
CA GLN A 9 1.25 10.73 -6.55
C GLN A 9 0.06 11.24 -5.75
N VAL A 10 -0.46 10.38 -4.86
CA VAL A 10 -1.47 10.75 -3.88
C VAL A 10 -0.89 11.77 -2.89
N ILE A 11 -1.62 12.84 -2.62
CA ILE A 11 -1.27 13.81 -1.58
C ILE A 11 -1.55 13.15 -0.23
N ASN A 12 -0.48 12.74 0.47
CA ASN A 12 -0.53 12.25 1.84
C ASN A 12 -0.25 13.39 2.85
N ASN A 13 -0.32 13.11 4.14
CA ASN A 13 -0.13 14.11 5.20
C ASN A 13 1.23 14.83 5.13
N GLU A 14 2.29 14.15 4.68
CA GLU A 14 3.62 14.76 4.55
C GLU A 14 3.68 15.74 3.36
N ILE A 15 3.08 15.36 2.23
CA ILE A 15 2.98 16.20 1.04
C ILE A 15 2.07 17.40 1.35
N ASP A 16 0.91 17.19 1.97
CA ASP A 16 -0.02 18.25 2.35
C ASP A 16 0.65 19.30 3.25
N SER A 17 1.37 18.85 4.28
CA SER A 17 2.15 19.73 5.14
C SER A 17 3.17 20.57 4.36
N LYS A 18 3.90 19.96 3.41
CA LYS A 18 4.85 20.70 2.56
C LYS A 18 4.16 21.64 1.56
N LEU A 19 2.99 21.25 1.03
CA LEU A 19 2.22 22.09 0.11
C LEU A 19 1.64 23.32 0.82
N SER A 20 1.34 23.22 2.12
CA SER A 20 0.83 24.36 2.91
C SER A 20 1.81 25.55 2.96
N GLU A 21 3.11 25.29 2.79
CA GLU A 21 4.17 26.30 2.74
C GLU A 21 4.36 26.89 1.32
N ILE A 22 3.72 26.32 0.31
CA ILE A 22 3.86 26.69 -1.10
C ILE A 22 2.62 27.48 -1.55
N SER A 23 2.81 28.59 -2.27
CA SER A 23 1.68 29.36 -2.84
C SER A 23 0.82 28.48 -3.76
N ALA A 24 -0.52 28.58 -3.64
CA ALA A 24 -1.47 27.85 -4.47
C ALA A 24 -1.26 28.06 -5.98
N ALA A 25 -0.75 29.22 -6.41
CA ALA A 25 -0.43 29.50 -7.81
C ALA A 25 0.70 28.60 -8.36
N ARG A 26 1.45 27.93 -7.49
CA ARG A 26 2.51 26.98 -7.83
C ARG A 26 2.09 25.52 -7.67
N GLN A 27 0.82 25.27 -7.34
CA GLN A 27 0.27 23.94 -7.12
C GLN A 27 -0.72 23.60 -8.22
N ALA A 28 -0.59 22.40 -8.79
CA ALA A 28 -1.57 21.85 -9.71
C ALA A 28 -2.11 20.55 -9.09
N THR A 29 -3.25 20.64 -8.44
CA THR A 29 -3.92 19.51 -7.78
C THR A 29 -5.32 19.33 -8.33
N SER A 30 -5.83 18.12 -8.28
CA SER A 30 -7.20 17.80 -8.66
C SER A 30 -7.71 16.66 -7.78
N PRO A 31 -9.03 16.55 -7.57
CA PRO A 31 -9.60 15.40 -6.89
C PRO A 31 -9.21 14.11 -7.60
N ILE A 32 -9.05 13.02 -6.83
CA ILE A 32 -8.89 11.68 -7.40
C ILE A 32 -10.12 11.38 -8.26
N ASP A 33 -9.89 10.96 -9.51
CA ASP A 33 -10.97 10.52 -10.39
C ASP A 33 -11.66 9.29 -9.77
N LYS A 34 -12.98 9.38 -9.59
CA LYS A 34 -13.79 8.31 -9.02
C LYS A 34 -13.70 7.02 -9.84
N ALA A 35 -13.56 7.12 -11.17
CA ALA A 35 -13.44 5.95 -12.04
C ALA A 35 -12.09 5.23 -11.88
N GLU A 36 -11.04 5.94 -11.49
CA GLU A 36 -9.69 5.40 -11.30
C GLU A 36 -9.28 5.27 -9.82
N ALA A 37 -10.16 5.64 -8.88
CA ALA A 37 -9.83 5.80 -7.48
C ALA A 37 -9.24 4.54 -6.84
N SER A 38 -9.82 3.36 -7.13
CA SER A 38 -9.31 2.09 -6.62
C SER A 38 -7.87 1.85 -7.08
N LYS A 39 -7.59 2.04 -8.38
CA LYS A 39 -6.26 1.88 -8.97
C LYS A 39 -5.25 2.85 -8.36
N VAL A 40 -5.59 4.14 -8.27
CA VAL A 40 -4.71 5.18 -7.72
C VAL A 40 -4.37 4.90 -6.26
N LEU A 41 -5.37 4.56 -5.44
CA LEU A 41 -5.18 4.27 -4.02
C LEU A 41 -4.43 2.96 -3.79
N THR A 42 -4.70 1.91 -4.58
CA THR A 42 -3.93 0.66 -4.52
C THR A 42 -2.46 0.90 -4.84
N GLN A 43 -2.14 1.68 -5.88
CA GLN A 43 -0.76 1.98 -6.24
C GLN A 43 -0.02 2.73 -5.11
N TYR A 44 -0.69 3.69 -4.46
CA TYR A 44 -0.13 4.37 -3.29
C TYR A 44 0.07 3.41 -2.11
N LEU A 45 -0.90 2.53 -1.85
CA LEU A 45 -0.82 1.56 -0.77
C LEU A 45 0.27 0.51 -1.00
N THR A 46 0.57 0.13 -2.25
CA THR A 46 1.69 -0.77 -2.56
C THR A 46 3.00 -0.27 -1.95
N ASP A 47 3.33 1.01 -2.16
CA ASP A 47 4.56 1.61 -1.62
C ASP A 47 4.55 1.68 -0.09
N VAL A 48 3.40 1.99 0.51
CA VAL A 48 3.23 2.06 1.98
C VAL A 48 3.38 0.67 2.61
N VAL A 49 2.72 -0.34 2.04
CA VAL A 49 2.78 -1.73 2.52
C VAL A 49 4.19 -2.28 2.38
N GLN A 50 4.86 -2.06 1.24
CA GLN A 50 6.23 -2.49 1.04
C GLN A 50 7.17 -1.87 2.08
N LYS A 51 7.13 -0.54 2.26
CA LYS A 51 7.94 0.14 3.30
C LYS A 51 7.61 -0.36 4.70
N GLY A 52 6.35 -0.66 5.00
CA GLY A 52 5.93 -1.23 6.27
C GLY A 52 6.57 -2.61 6.53
N LEU A 53 6.54 -3.47 5.51
CA LEU A 53 7.13 -4.81 5.55
C LEU A 53 8.66 -4.75 5.66
N ASP A 54 9.32 -3.88 4.90
CA ASP A 54 10.78 -3.68 4.96
C ASP A 54 11.20 -3.21 6.36
N ASN A 55 10.47 -2.23 6.92
CA ASN A 55 10.73 -1.70 8.26
C ASN A 55 10.61 -2.74 9.38
N LEU A 56 9.80 -3.79 9.21
CA LEU A 56 9.74 -4.88 10.20
C LEU A 56 11.08 -5.63 10.24
N ILE A 57 11.65 -5.93 9.08
CA ILE A 57 12.94 -6.63 8.97
C ILE A 57 14.09 -5.73 9.42
N ASP A 58 14.09 -4.46 9.02
CA ASP A 58 15.10 -3.48 9.42
C ASP A 58 15.16 -3.28 10.95
N LYS A 59 14.04 -3.53 11.63
CA LYS A 59 13.92 -3.46 13.10
C LYS A 59 14.16 -4.81 13.80
N GLY A 60 14.67 -5.81 13.09
CA GLY A 60 15.01 -7.13 13.64
C GLY A 60 13.83 -8.12 13.71
N GLY A 61 12.72 -7.82 13.05
CA GLY A 61 11.61 -8.73 12.85
C GLY A 61 11.96 -9.89 11.91
N LYS A 62 11.03 -10.84 11.82
CA LYS A 62 11.16 -12.05 11.01
C LYS A 62 10.14 -12.04 9.87
N LEU A 63 10.33 -12.97 8.92
CA LEU A 63 9.35 -13.22 7.86
C LEU A 63 7.95 -13.53 8.40
N SER A 64 7.84 -14.20 9.56
CA SER A 64 6.56 -14.44 10.24
C SER A 64 5.81 -13.14 10.57
N ASP A 65 6.54 -12.08 10.93
CA ASP A 65 5.94 -10.79 11.30
C ASP A 65 5.42 -10.06 10.05
N GLN A 66 6.09 -10.24 8.92
CA GLN A 66 5.63 -9.76 7.61
C GLN A 66 4.37 -10.50 7.14
N VAL A 67 4.31 -11.83 7.34
CA VAL A 67 3.12 -12.64 7.09
C VAL A 67 1.97 -12.20 7.98
N GLU A 68 2.22 -11.99 9.27
CA GLU A 68 1.22 -11.48 10.21
C GLU A 68 0.66 -10.12 9.75
N LEU A 69 1.52 -9.16 9.43
CA LEU A 69 1.08 -7.86 8.93
C LEU A 69 0.25 -7.99 7.64
N SER A 70 0.68 -8.85 6.70
CA SER A 70 -0.04 -9.10 5.45
C SER A 70 -1.45 -9.64 5.71
N ASN A 71 -1.58 -10.62 6.60
CA ASN A 71 -2.87 -11.20 6.98
C ASN A 71 -3.77 -10.23 7.73
N ARG A 72 -3.22 -9.30 8.53
CA ARG A 72 -3.99 -8.22 9.17
C ARG A 72 -4.56 -7.23 8.15
N ILE A 73 -3.82 -6.93 7.08
CA ILE A 73 -4.31 -6.10 5.96
C ILE A 73 -5.45 -6.82 5.24
N ILE A 74 -5.28 -8.10 4.90
CA ILE A 74 -6.32 -8.92 4.26
C ILE A 74 -7.59 -8.97 5.12
N GLU A 75 -7.43 -9.19 6.43
CA GLU A 75 -8.56 -9.21 7.37
C GLU A 75 -9.27 -7.85 7.45
N THR A 76 -8.54 -6.74 7.39
CA THR A 76 -9.12 -5.40 7.36
C THR A 76 -9.97 -5.21 6.10
N ILE A 77 -9.49 -5.64 4.93
CA ILE A 77 -10.25 -5.60 3.68
C ILE A 77 -11.52 -6.44 3.82
N ARG A 78 -11.39 -7.69 4.27
CA ARG A 78 -12.52 -8.61 4.50
C ARG A 78 -13.61 -7.99 5.36
N GLN A 79 -13.24 -7.37 6.48
CA GLN A 79 -14.19 -6.75 7.40
C GLN A 79 -14.87 -5.52 6.81
N MET A 80 -14.13 -4.68 6.08
CA MET A 80 -14.66 -3.43 5.53
C MET A 80 -15.51 -3.63 4.27
N THR A 81 -15.26 -4.70 3.51
CA THR A 81 -16.04 -5.03 2.30
C THR A 81 -17.12 -6.08 2.56
N GLU A 82 -17.12 -6.71 3.73
CA GLU A 82 -17.99 -7.85 4.08
C GLU A 82 -17.82 -9.08 3.16
N GLU A 83 -16.69 -9.14 2.44
CA GLU A 83 -16.43 -10.18 1.44
C GLU A 83 -15.68 -11.36 2.07
N SER A 84 -16.42 -12.40 2.46
CA SER A 84 -15.85 -13.55 3.18
C SER A 84 -14.74 -14.30 2.41
N GLU A 85 -14.72 -14.21 1.08
CA GLU A 85 -13.75 -14.89 0.21
C GLU A 85 -12.29 -14.48 0.48
N PHE A 86 -12.05 -13.25 0.96
CA PHE A 86 -10.69 -12.79 1.30
C PHE A 86 -10.02 -13.65 2.37
N ALA A 87 -10.79 -14.35 3.22
CA ALA A 87 -10.22 -15.27 4.20
C ALA A 87 -9.38 -16.38 3.53
N ALA A 88 -9.81 -16.87 2.36
CA ALA A 88 -9.11 -17.90 1.60
C ALA A 88 -7.83 -17.39 0.93
N TRP A 89 -7.63 -16.07 0.87
CA TRP A 89 -6.44 -15.44 0.30
C TRP A 89 -5.38 -15.06 1.34
N SER A 90 -5.60 -15.41 2.61
CA SER A 90 -4.60 -15.26 3.66
C SER A 90 -3.33 -16.04 3.31
N VAL A 91 -2.19 -15.45 3.65
CA VAL A 91 -0.87 -16.06 3.47
C VAL A 91 -0.71 -17.19 4.49
N ASP A 92 -0.36 -18.38 4.00
CA ASP A 92 -0.06 -19.56 4.83
C ASP A 92 1.16 -19.33 5.72
N GLU A 93 1.15 -19.89 6.94
CA GLU A 93 2.21 -19.72 7.95
C GLU A 93 3.59 -20.19 7.47
N LYS A 94 3.66 -21.09 6.47
CA LYS A 94 4.92 -21.55 5.89
C LYS A 94 5.61 -20.48 5.05
N ALA A 95 4.91 -19.40 4.68
CA ALA A 95 5.47 -18.26 3.95
C ALA A 95 6.20 -18.65 2.64
N GLN A 96 5.59 -19.55 1.85
CA GLN A 96 6.22 -20.09 0.65
C GLN A 96 5.69 -19.43 -0.63
N GLN A 97 6.59 -19.25 -1.61
CA GLN A 97 6.22 -18.85 -2.96
C GLN A 97 6.15 -20.09 -3.86
N LEU A 98 5.05 -20.23 -4.59
CA LEU A 98 4.92 -21.25 -5.64
C LEU A 98 5.69 -20.80 -6.89
N PHE A 99 6.75 -21.53 -7.24
CA PHE A 99 7.56 -21.22 -8.44
C PHE A 99 7.10 -21.99 -9.69
N ALA A 100 6.66 -23.23 -9.52
CA ALA A 100 6.19 -24.07 -10.62
C ALA A 100 5.29 -25.20 -10.08
N LEU A 101 4.36 -25.66 -10.92
CA LEU A 101 3.67 -26.94 -10.76
C LEU A 101 4.21 -27.86 -11.85
N LEU A 102 4.97 -28.88 -11.45
CA LEU A 102 5.50 -29.86 -12.40
C LEU A 102 4.38 -30.84 -12.78
N GLY A 103 4.29 -31.18 -14.07
CA GLY A 103 3.43 -32.26 -14.54
C GLY A 103 3.96 -33.62 -14.08
N GLU A 104 3.10 -34.63 -14.15
CA GLU A 104 3.54 -36.03 -14.04
C GLU A 104 4.47 -36.42 -15.19
#